data_AF-A0A958URS1-F1
#
_entry.id   AF-A0A958URS1-F1
#
_cell.length_a   1.000
_cell.length_b   1.000
_cell.length_c   1.000
_cell.angle_alpha   90.00
_cell.angle_beta   90.00
_cell.angle_gamma   90.00
#
_symmetry.space_group_name_H-M   'P 1'
#
loop_
_entity.id
_entity.type
_entity.pdbx_description
1 polymer ?
#
loop_
_entity_poly.entity_id
_entity_poly.type
_entity_poly.pdbx_seq_one_letter_code
_entity_poly.pdbx_strand_id
1 'polypeptide(L)'
;NILNDATQLKNIYIGLNPELRSITGFQNVTKIDDFFEVHDNPSLNTLSGLSSITEINGQGFFIDLNTSLDSIELINLTSLGDQVFIFENGAITNLDCFYNVIGTVRDIWISNQNMLGDFCGISNTVLSSSGTLTVEGNLYNPTLEDFQNGNCSL
;
A
#
# COMPACT_ATOMS: atom_id res chain seq x y z
N ASN A 1 -7.09 13.71 22.76
CA ASN A 1 -6.54 12.93 21.64
C ASN A 1 -7.40 11.67 21.53
N ILE A 2 -8.43 11.67 20.68
CA ILE A 2 -9.55 10.69 20.72
C ILE A 2 -9.14 9.35 20.09
N LEU A 3 -8.02 9.31 19.35
CA LEU A 3 -7.51 8.11 18.69
C LEU A 3 -6.59 7.26 19.58
N ASN A 4 -6.16 7.76 20.74
CA ASN A 4 -5.24 7.03 21.60
C ASN A 4 -5.83 5.72 22.16
N ASP A 5 -7.15 5.54 22.15
CA ASP A 5 -7.79 4.30 22.61
C ASP A 5 -8.47 3.52 21.47
N ALA A 6 -8.48 4.07 20.25
CA ALA A 6 -9.12 3.42 19.11
C ALA A 6 -8.22 2.32 18.57
N THR A 7 -8.70 1.08 18.58
CA THR A 7 -8.02 -0.07 17.96
C THR A 7 -8.51 -0.37 16.56
N GLN A 8 -9.67 0.18 16.21
CA GLN A 8 -10.34 -0.05 14.94
C GLN A 8 -10.94 1.26 14.44
N LEU A 9 -10.75 1.53 13.16
CA LEU A 9 -11.35 2.66 12.46
C LEU A 9 -12.17 2.16 11.29
N LYS A 10 -13.21 2.91 10.95
CA LYS A 10 -13.93 2.64 9.70
C LYS A 10 -13.04 2.98 8.50
N ASN A 11 -12.49 4.19 8.50
CA ASN A 11 -11.69 4.74 7.41
C ASN A 11 -10.49 5.52 7.93
N ILE A 12 -9.45 5.62 7.10
CA ILE A 12 -8.38 6.60 7.23
C ILE A 12 -8.28 7.37 5.92
N TYR A 13 -8.27 8.71 6.01
CA TYR A 13 -8.03 9.62 4.89
C TYR A 13 -6.95 10.62 5.32
N ILE A 14 -5.81 10.62 4.63
CA ILE A 14 -4.68 11.53 4.89
C ILE A 14 -4.32 12.21 3.58
N GLY A 15 -4.74 13.47 3.45
CA GLY A 15 -4.84 14.13 2.15
C GLY A 15 -4.44 15.60 2.17
N LEU A 16 -3.76 16.07 1.12
CA LEU A 16 -3.54 17.51 0.85
C LEU A 16 -2.74 18.23 1.94
N ASN A 17 -1.72 17.58 2.49
CA ASN A 17 -0.85 18.17 3.52
C ASN A 17 0.59 18.29 3.00
N PRO A 18 0.93 19.37 2.28
CA PRO A 18 2.25 19.51 1.65
C PRO A 18 3.42 19.54 2.63
N GLU A 19 3.18 19.91 3.89
CA GLU A 19 4.20 19.96 4.95
C GLU A 19 4.19 18.71 5.86
N LEU A 20 3.29 17.75 5.64
CA LEU A 20 3.20 16.55 6.47
C LEU A 20 4.40 15.65 6.17
N ARG A 21 5.28 15.48 7.15
CA ARG A 21 6.49 14.63 7.02
C ARG A 21 6.34 13.25 7.65
N SER A 22 5.42 13.12 8.59
CA SER A 22 5.22 11.89 9.36
C SER A 22 3.79 11.76 9.84
N ILE A 23 3.27 10.54 9.82
CA ILE A 23 1.99 10.19 10.42
C ILE A 23 2.26 9.71 11.85
N THR A 24 1.50 10.22 12.83
CA THR A 24 1.55 9.77 14.22
C THR A 24 0.13 9.74 14.79
N GLY A 25 -0.09 9.00 15.88
CA GLY A 25 -1.39 8.93 16.56
C GLY A 25 -2.24 7.72 16.18
N PHE A 26 -1.76 6.84 15.31
CA PHE A 26 -2.41 5.59 14.91
C PHE A 26 -1.73 4.35 15.50
N GLN A 27 -0.85 4.51 16.49
CA GLN A 27 -0.03 3.41 17.03
C GLN A 27 -0.86 2.29 17.67
N ASN A 28 -2.11 2.56 18.05
CA ASN A 28 -3.01 1.57 18.64
C ASN A 28 -4.02 1.01 17.64
N VAL A 29 -4.12 1.59 16.44
CA VAL A 29 -5.04 1.12 15.40
C VAL A 29 -4.44 -0.11 14.75
N THR A 30 -5.17 -1.23 14.83
CA THR A 30 -4.79 -2.51 14.22
C THR A 30 -5.63 -2.83 13.00
N LYS A 31 -6.80 -2.18 12.86
CA LYS A 31 -7.78 -2.52 11.82
C LYS A 31 -8.45 -1.30 11.19
N ILE A 32 -8.59 -1.34 9.87
CA ILE A 32 -9.43 -0.43 9.08
C ILE A 32 -10.51 -1.27 8.39
N ASP A 33 -11.77 -0.93 8.56
CA ASP A 33 -12.88 -1.78 8.08
C ASP A 33 -13.23 -1.60 6.61
N ASP A 34 -13.02 -0.41 6.06
CA ASP A 34 -13.64 -0.01 4.79
C ASP A 34 -12.67 0.65 3.81
N PHE A 35 -12.05 1.77 4.18
CA PHE A 35 -11.23 2.54 3.23
C PHE A 35 -9.97 3.13 3.85
N PHE A 36 -8.84 2.96 3.17
CA PHE A 36 -7.56 3.56 3.49
C PHE A 36 -7.04 4.38 2.30
N GLU A 37 -6.81 5.68 2.53
CA GLU A 37 -6.29 6.60 1.52
C GLU A 37 -5.20 7.50 2.09
N VAL A 38 -4.06 7.55 1.41
CA VAL A 38 -3.02 8.55 1.61
C VAL A 38 -2.73 9.21 0.27
N HIS A 39 -3.14 10.48 0.12
CA HIS A 39 -3.08 11.17 -1.17
C HIS A 39 -2.45 12.56 -1.07
N ASP A 40 -1.64 12.95 -2.05
CA ASP A 40 -1.11 14.32 -2.20
C ASP A 40 -0.49 14.90 -0.90
N ASN A 41 0.48 14.15 -0.33
CA ASN A 41 1.33 14.63 0.76
C ASN A 41 2.79 14.62 0.30
N PRO A 42 3.23 15.58 -0.53
CA PRO A 42 4.53 15.55 -1.20
C PRO A 42 5.77 15.52 -0.28
N SER A 43 5.66 15.97 0.97
CA SER A 43 6.76 15.90 1.96
C SER A 43 6.74 14.64 2.83
N LEU A 44 5.74 13.76 2.67
CA LEU A 44 5.61 12.56 3.49
C LEU A 44 6.60 11.51 3.00
N ASN A 45 7.53 11.10 3.88
CA ASN A 45 8.57 10.15 3.50
C ASN A 45 8.21 8.69 3.79
N THR A 46 7.45 8.47 4.87
CA THR A 46 7.15 7.12 5.36
C THR A 46 5.77 7.10 6.02
N LEU A 47 5.15 5.92 5.99
CA LEU A 47 3.92 5.58 6.73
C LEU A 47 4.20 4.91 8.09
N SER A 48 5.42 5.00 8.64
CA SER A 48 5.87 4.34 9.89
C SER A 48 4.90 4.38 11.09
N GLY A 49 4.13 5.46 11.24
CA GLY A 49 3.11 5.59 12.29
C GLY A 49 1.92 4.65 12.17
N LEU A 50 1.85 3.86 11.09
CA LEU A 50 0.79 2.91 10.75
C LEU A 50 1.23 1.44 10.90
N SER A 51 2.45 1.19 11.40
CA SER A 51 3.04 -0.15 11.52
C SER A 51 2.25 -1.16 12.39
N SER A 52 1.34 -0.69 13.24
CA SER A 52 0.46 -1.56 14.05
C SER A 52 -0.71 -2.16 13.27
N ILE A 53 -1.02 -1.66 12.07
CA ILE A 53 -2.15 -2.12 11.27
C ILE A 53 -1.86 -3.52 10.72
N THR A 54 -2.78 -4.44 10.99
CA THR A 54 -2.74 -5.83 10.53
C THR A 54 -3.80 -6.15 9.49
N GLU A 55 -4.88 -5.35 9.43
CA GLU A 55 -6.01 -5.54 8.52
C GLU A 55 -6.47 -4.21 7.93
N ILE A 56 -6.58 -4.16 6.59
CA ILE A 56 -7.28 -3.10 5.87
C ILE A 56 -8.31 -3.77 4.99
N ASN A 57 -9.55 -3.79 5.44
CA ASN A 57 -10.63 -4.50 4.77
C ASN A 57 -11.47 -3.55 3.91
N GLY A 58 -12.46 -4.13 3.24
CA GLY A 58 -13.50 -3.38 2.54
C GLY A 58 -13.09 -2.95 1.15
N GLN A 59 -13.41 -1.71 0.79
CA GLN A 59 -13.40 -1.26 -0.59
C GLN A 59 -11.99 -1.04 -1.14
N GLY A 60 -11.05 -0.56 -0.33
CA GLY A 60 -9.88 0.08 -0.93
C GLY A 60 -8.67 0.35 -0.06
N PHE A 61 -7.51 0.09 -0.65
CA PHE A 61 -6.20 0.60 -0.25
C PHE A 61 -5.63 1.50 -1.36
N PHE A 62 -5.53 2.80 -1.09
CA PHE A 62 -5.16 3.83 -2.06
C PHE A 62 -3.98 4.65 -1.57
N ILE A 63 -2.92 4.72 -2.38
CA ILE A 63 -1.77 5.59 -2.14
C ILE A 63 -1.39 6.28 -3.45
N ASP A 64 -1.54 7.61 -3.48
CA ASP A 64 -1.24 8.39 -4.69
C ASP A 64 -0.64 9.77 -4.42
N LEU A 65 0.14 10.26 -5.39
CA LEU A 65 0.71 11.62 -5.37
C LEU A 65 1.59 11.95 -4.16
N ASN A 66 2.14 10.95 -3.46
CA ASN A 66 3.09 11.15 -2.37
C ASN A 66 4.52 11.04 -2.91
N THR A 67 4.97 12.08 -3.61
CA THR A 67 6.21 12.03 -4.41
C THR A 67 7.48 11.68 -3.63
N SER A 68 7.56 12.02 -2.34
CA SER A 68 8.71 11.69 -1.47
C SER A 68 8.53 10.40 -0.66
N LEU A 69 7.40 9.70 -0.81
CA LEU A 69 7.11 8.48 -0.05
C LEU A 69 7.96 7.34 -0.60
N ASP A 70 8.91 6.85 0.21
CA ASP A 70 9.81 5.76 -0.15
C ASP A 70 9.43 4.42 0.48
N SER A 71 8.61 4.44 1.54
CA SER A 71 8.22 3.24 2.30
C SER A 71 6.80 3.30 2.86
N ILE A 72 6.04 2.21 2.64
CA ILE A 72 4.66 2.02 3.14
C ILE A 72 4.64 1.42 4.56
N GLU A 73 5.74 0.84 5.07
CA GLU A 73 5.91 0.31 6.45
C GLU A 73 4.76 -0.51 7.08
N LEU A 74 3.87 -1.11 6.29
CA LEU A 74 2.78 -1.97 6.74
C LEU A 74 3.21 -3.45 6.87
N ILE A 75 4.38 -3.72 7.46
CA ILE A 75 5.00 -5.07 7.47
C ILE A 75 4.16 -6.14 8.20
N ASN A 76 3.24 -5.71 9.08
CA ASN A 76 2.35 -6.59 9.84
C ASN A 76 1.00 -6.84 9.13
N LEU A 77 0.81 -6.27 7.93
CA LEU A 77 -0.44 -6.40 7.18
C LEU A 77 -0.61 -7.84 6.71
N THR A 78 -1.73 -8.45 7.09
CA THR A 78 -2.09 -9.82 6.74
C THR A 78 -3.36 -9.91 5.90
N SER A 79 -4.13 -8.83 5.81
CA SER A 79 -5.36 -8.79 5.02
C SER A 79 -5.54 -7.43 4.34
N LEU A 80 -5.95 -7.49 3.07
CA LEU A 80 -6.31 -6.37 2.22
C LEU A 80 -7.72 -6.58 1.67
N GLY A 81 -8.43 -5.46 1.48
CA GLY A 81 -9.74 -5.41 0.87
C GLY A 81 -9.72 -5.65 -0.63
N ASP A 82 -10.79 -5.23 -1.30
CA ASP A 82 -11.07 -5.61 -2.68
C ASP A 82 -10.10 -4.98 -3.68
N GLN A 83 -9.54 -3.80 -3.38
CA GLN A 83 -8.76 -3.06 -4.36
C GLN A 83 -7.48 -2.49 -3.78
N VAL A 84 -6.39 -2.61 -4.55
CA VAL A 84 -5.09 -2.01 -4.26
C VAL A 84 -4.73 -1.07 -5.39
N PHE A 85 -4.60 0.21 -5.08
CA PHE A 85 -4.20 1.27 -6.01
C PHE A 85 -2.97 1.99 -5.48
N ILE A 86 -1.88 1.94 -6.24
CA ILE A 86 -0.64 2.64 -5.93
C ILE A 86 -0.20 3.39 -7.19
N PHE A 87 -0.32 4.72 -7.17
CA PHE A 87 -0.21 5.54 -8.38
C PHE A 87 0.64 6.80 -8.14
N GLU A 88 1.53 7.14 -9.07
CA GLU A 88 2.32 8.39 -9.01
C GLU A 88 3.00 8.69 -7.65
N ASN A 89 3.64 7.68 -7.04
CA ASN A 89 4.54 7.91 -5.90
C ASN A 89 5.99 7.79 -6.40
N GLY A 90 6.77 8.84 -6.14
CA GLY A 90 8.04 9.04 -6.82
C GLY A 90 9.17 8.20 -6.27
N ALA A 91 9.09 7.76 -5.01
CA ALA A 91 10.24 7.20 -4.30
C ALA A 91 10.08 5.75 -3.81
N ILE A 92 8.93 5.12 -4.00
CA ILE A 92 8.70 3.72 -3.61
C ILE A 92 9.59 2.81 -4.46
N THR A 93 10.40 1.97 -3.81
CA THR A 93 11.33 1.05 -4.50
C THR A 93 10.92 -0.41 -4.45
N ASN A 94 10.13 -0.79 -3.44
CA ASN A 94 9.65 -2.16 -3.24
C ASN A 94 8.24 -2.19 -2.64
N LEU A 95 7.64 -3.38 -2.61
CA LEU A 95 6.31 -3.65 -2.06
C LEU A 95 6.33 -4.71 -0.95
N ASP A 96 7.42 -4.80 -0.19
CA ASP A 96 7.64 -5.82 0.85
C ASP A 96 6.63 -5.76 1.98
N CYS A 97 5.96 -4.62 2.17
CA CYS A 97 4.87 -4.47 3.13
C CYS A 97 3.70 -5.43 2.86
N PHE A 98 3.55 -5.97 1.65
CA PHE A 98 2.49 -6.91 1.32
C PHE A 98 2.88 -8.38 1.45
N TYR A 99 4.12 -8.68 1.87
CA TYR A 99 4.64 -10.06 1.89
C TYR A 99 3.78 -11.04 2.71
N ASN A 100 3.23 -10.55 3.81
CA ASN A 100 2.42 -11.33 4.75
C ASN A 100 0.91 -11.33 4.41
N VAL A 101 0.48 -10.65 3.36
CA VAL A 101 -0.94 -10.57 3.00
C VAL A 101 -1.43 -11.92 2.48
N ILE A 102 -2.50 -12.41 3.09
CA ILE A 102 -3.19 -13.65 2.75
C ILE A 102 -4.63 -13.30 2.36
N GLY A 103 -5.16 -14.01 1.36
CA GLY A 103 -6.52 -13.81 0.88
C GLY A 103 -6.55 -13.32 -0.56
N THR A 104 -7.74 -13.01 -1.04
CA THR A 104 -7.98 -12.59 -2.42
C THR A 104 -8.30 -11.10 -2.47
N VAL A 105 -7.47 -10.35 -3.18
CA VAL A 105 -7.79 -9.00 -3.66
C VAL A 105 -8.48 -9.15 -5.03
N ARG A 106 -9.44 -8.29 -5.34
CA ARG A 106 -10.10 -8.29 -6.65
C ARG A 106 -9.21 -7.63 -7.69
N ASP A 107 -8.94 -6.34 -7.55
CA ASP A 107 -8.19 -5.57 -8.54
C ASP A 107 -6.91 -4.97 -7.94
N ILE A 108 -5.81 -5.07 -8.68
CA ILE A 108 -4.51 -4.50 -8.33
C ILE A 108 -4.07 -3.59 -9.47
N TRP A 109 -3.88 -2.31 -9.17
CA TRP A 109 -3.35 -1.34 -10.10
C TRP A 109 -2.15 -0.62 -9.47
N ILE A 110 -0.97 -0.85 -10.04
CA ILE A 110 0.28 -0.21 -9.61
C ILE A 110 0.90 0.47 -10.82
N SER A 111 0.94 1.79 -10.82
CA SER A 111 1.50 2.51 -11.97
C SER A 111 2.22 3.81 -11.63
N ASN A 112 3.07 4.24 -12.57
CA ASN A 112 3.83 5.48 -12.50
C ASN A 112 4.70 5.59 -11.22
N GLN A 113 5.27 4.47 -10.77
CA GLN A 113 6.23 4.42 -9.68
C GLN A 113 7.66 4.45 -10.27
N ASN A 114 8.24 5.63 -10.39
CA ASN A 114 9.51 5.85 -11.12
C ASN A 114 10.72 5.06 -10.58
N MET A 115 10.68 4.63 -9.32
CA MET A 115 11.77 3.87 -8.67
C MET A 115 11.40 2.44 -8.31
N LEU A 116 10.16 1.99 -8.56
CA LEU A 116 9.68 0.68 -8.11
C LEU A 116 10.19 -0.43 -9.03
N GLY A 117 11.24 -1.11 -8.57
CA GLY A 117 11.87 -2.23 -9.26
C GLY A 117 11.59 -3.60 -8.65
N ASP A 118 11.13 -3.65 -7.40
CA ASP A 118 10.92 -4.90 -6.65
C ASP A 118 9.45 -5.10 -6.26
N PHE A 119 8.79 -6.05 -6.93
CA PHE A 119 7.41 -6.44 -6.68
C PHE A 119 7.32 -7.75 -5.90
N CYS A 120 8.44 -8.34 -5.45
CA CYS A 120 8.40 -9.68 -4.88
C CYS A 120 7.53 -9.75 -3.62
N GLY A 121 7.50 -8.69 -2.83
CA GLY A 121 6.61 -8.54 -1.68
C GLY A 121 5.12 -8.68 -1.98
N ILE A 122 4.63 -8.34 -3.18
CA ILE A 122 3.20 -8.44 -3.52
C ILE A 122 2.83 -9.74 -4.26
N SER A 123 3.78 -10.65 -4.49
CA SER A 123 3.58 -11.85 -5.31
C SER A 123 2.42 -12.72 -4.83
N ASN A 124 2.30 -12.94 -3.51
CA ASN A 124 1.21 -13.73 -2.94
C ASN A 124 -0.15 -13.12 -3.27
N THR A 125 -0.29 -11.81 -3.09
CA THR A 125 -1.51 -11.05 -3.37
C THR A 125 -1.87 -11.06 -4.86
N VAL A 126 -0.87 -10.97 -5.74
CA VAL A 126 -1.08 -11.05 -7.19
C VAL A 126 -1.56 -12.45 -7.59
N LEU A 127 -0.88 -13.50 -7.12
CA LEU A 127 -1.18 -14.89 -7.50
C LEU A 127 -2.51 -15.39 -6.92
N SER A 128 -3.02 -14.77 -5.85
CA SER A 128 -4.33 -15.07 -5.25
C SER A 128 -5.44 -14.12 -5.71
N SER A 129 -5.13 -13.13 -6.57
CA SER A 129 -6.11 -12.15 -7.04
C SER A 129 -7.20 -12.78 -7.93
N SER A 130 -8.40 -12.19 -7.92
CA SER A 130 -9.55 -12.71 -8.69
C SER A 130 -9.98 -11.83 -9.86
N GLY A 131 -9.43 -10.64 -9.99
CA GLY A 131 -9.77 -9.65 -11.01
C GLY A 131 -8.55 -9.18 -11.79
N THR A 132 -8.45 -7.88 -12.02
CA THR A 132 -7.49 -7.31 -12.97
C THR A 132 -6.17 -6.97 -12.29
N LEU A 133 -5.06 -7.40 -12.91
CA LEU A 133 -3.72 -6.90 -12.61
C LEU A 133 -3.30 -5.88 -13.67
N THR A 134 -3.06 -4.64 -13.24
CA THR A 134 -2.49 -3.57 -14.08
C THR A 134 -1.18 -3.11 -13.46
N VAL A 135 -0.07 -3.36 -14.15
CA VAL A 135 1.27 -2.91 -13.76
C VAL A 135 1.91 -2.19 -14.96
N GLU A 136 2.03 -0.87 -14.89
CA GLU A 136 2.50 -0.05 -16.01
C GLU A 136 3.22 1.22 -15.56
N GLY A 137 4.15 1.73 -16.38
CA GLY A 137 4.83 3.00 -16.08
C GLY A 137 5.74 2.98 -14.84
N ASN A 138 6.07 1.82 -14.30
CA ASN A 138 7.01 1.66 -13.18
C ASN A 138 8.43 1.39 -13.68
N LEU A 139 9.44 1.42 -12.78
CA LEU A 139 10.82 1.03 -13.13
C LEU A 139 10.90 -0.43 -13.62
N TYR A 140 10.15 -1.34 -12.99
CA TYR A 140 9.91 -2.70 -13.47
C TYR A 140 8.41 -2.95 -13.63
N ASN A 141 7.99 -3.64 -14.70
CA ASN A 141 6.56 -3.90 -14.96
C ASN A 141 6.35 -5.41 -15.17
N PRO A 142 6.42 -6.23 -14.10
CA PRO A 142 6.21 -7.67 -14.21
C PRO A 142 4.81 -8.00 -14.69
N THR A 143 4.74 -8.98 -15.58
CA THR A 143 3.48 -9.61 -16.00
C THR A 143 3.03 -10.66 -14.98
N LEU A 144 1.80 -11.14 -15.08
CA LEU A 144 1.34 -12.29 -14.27
C LEU A 144 2.22 -13.53 -14.47
N GLU A 145 2.74 -13.76 -15.68
CA GLU A 145 3.66 -14.85 -15.97
C GLU A 145 5.00 -14.67 -15.25
N ASP A 146 5.50 -13.43 -15.14
CA ASP A 146 6.70 -13.13 -14.38
C ASP A 146 6.53 -13.47 -12.90
N PHE A 147 5.39 -13.12 -12.29
CA PHE A 147 5.07 -13.53 -10.92
C PHE A 147 5.00 -15.05 -10.75
N GLN A 148 4.40 -15.77 -11.71
CA GLN A 148 4.33 -17.24 -11.68
C GLN A 148 5.71 -17.90 -11.77
N ASN A 149 6.64 -17.25 -12.47
CA ASN A 149 8.02 -17.71 -12.64
C ASN A 149 8.98 -17.19 -11.56
N GLY A 150 8.51 -16.36 -10.63
CA GLY A 150 9.34 -15.74 -9.60
C GLY A 150 10.24 -14.60 -10.10
N ASN A 151 10.01 -14.09 -11.31
CA ASN A 151 10.71 -12.95 -11.89
C ASN A 151 10.05 -11.64 -11.44
N CYS A 152 10.00 -11.39 -10.14
CA CYS A 152 9.25 -10.25 -9.57
C CYS A 152 10.10 -9.00 -9.31
N SER A 153 11.37 -8.99 -9.70
CA SER A 153 12.25 -7.83 -9.52
C SER A 153 13.25 -7.66 -10.68
N LEU A 154 13.71 -6.41 -10.87
CA LEU A 154 14.73 -5.99 -11.84
C LEU A 154 16.17 -6.10 -11.31
#